data_AF-A0A7J2VWN9-F1
#
_entry.id   AF-A0A7J2VWN9-F1
#
_cell.length_a   1.000
_cell.length_b   1.000
_cell.length_c   1.000
_cell.angle_alpha   90.00
_cell.angle_beta   90.00
_cell.angle_gamma   90.00
#
_symmetry.space_group_name_H-M   'P 1'
#
loop_
_entity.id
_entity.type
_entity.pdbx_description
1 polymer ?
#
loop_
_entity_poly.entity_id
_entity_poly.type
_entity_poly.pdbx_seq_one_letter_code
_entity_poly.pdbx_strand_id
1 'polypeptide(L)'
;MSEIQTQKMNQIEVRKKVFLMLHNDNFVGKDLEPIILVDNEKIYTVMVKKKYPYDMYYFFENKKYLKAWNDKKGNILLYYNNWSGDLFVNNEQTVEHIDKFNYTAGSHELVCENKEGERKIIKLEGFDIIEMAINQFSEHEVAIFYILCYKLS
;
A
#
# COMPACT_ATOMS: atom_id res chain seq x y z
N MET A 1 -33.79 -31.53 5.10
CA MET A 1 -32.59 -31.28 4.28
C MET A 1 -32.45 -29.77 4.19
N SER A 2 -31.48 -29.20 4.89
CA SER A 2 -31.23 -27.75 4.87
C SER A 2 -30.41 -27.40 3.64
N GLU A 3 -30.98 -26.59 2.76
CA GLU A 3 -30.27 -26.00 1.61
C GLU A 3 -29.12 -25.12 2.14
N ILE A 4 -27.89 -25.55 1.88
CA ILE A 4 -26.70 -24.71 2.05
C ILE A 4 -26.77 -23.67 0.93
N GLN A 5 -27.24 -22.47 1.26
CA GLN A 5 -27.09 -21.30 0.39
C GLN A 5 -25.61 -20.96 0.31
N THR A 6 -24.97 -21.35 -0.78
CA THR A 6 -23.62 -20.92 -1.13
C THR A 6 -23.65 -19.41 -1.32
N GLN A 7 -23.21 -18.66 -0.31
CA GLN A 7 -23.00 -17.21 -0.42
C GLN A 7 -22.03 -16.99 -1.59
N LYS A 8 -22.50 -16.29 -2.63
CA LYS A 8 -21.66 -15.82 -3.74
C LYS A 8 -20.65 -14.82 -3.15
N MET A 9 -19.43 -15.28 -2.92
CA MET A 9 -18.32 -14.40 -2.56
C MET A 9 -18.03 -13.50 -3.76
N ASN A 10 -18.17 -12.18 -3.60
CA ASN A 10 -17.77 -11.23 -4.62
C ASN A 10 -16.25 -11.24 -4.71
N GLN A 11 -15.72 -11.83 -5.79
CA GLN A 11 -14.29 -11.88 -6.07
C GLN A 11 -13.94 -10.93 -7.21
N ILE A 12 -12.98 -10.04 -6.98
CA ILE A 12 -12.42 -9.15 -8.00
C ILE A 12 -10.99 -9.56 -8.29
N GLU A 13 -10.65 -9.75 -9.57
CA GLU A 13 -9.26 -9.96 -10.02
C GLU A 13 -8.79 -8.74 -10.81
N VAL A 14 -7.62 -8.21 -10.45
CA VAL A 14 -6.95 -7.10 -11.15
C VAL A 14 -5.50 -7.44 -11.44
N ARG A 15 -5.01 -6.95 -12.59
CA ARG A 15 -3.60 -7.10 -13.00
C ARG A 15 -2.93 -5.75 -13.03
N LYS A 16 -1.74 -5.66 -12.44
CA LYS A 16 -0.94 -4.43 -12.36
C LYS A 16 0.50 -4.74 -12.76
N LYS A 17 1.05 -3.92 -13.64
CA LYS A 17 2.50 -3.91 -13.86
C LYS A 17 3.17 -3.06 -12.80
N VAL A 18 4.33 -3.50 -12.33
CA VAL A 18 5.12 -2.85 -11.30
C VAL A 18 6.47 -2.49 -11.87
N PHE A 19 6.84 -1.21 -11.77
CA PHE A 19 8.11 -0.69 -12.28
C PHE A 19 8.89 0.00 -11.17
N LEU A 20 10.19 -0.30 -11.07
CA LEU A 20 11.12 0.49 -10.27
C LEU A 20 11.64 1.68 -11.10
N MET A 21 11.48 2.89 -10.58
CA MET A 21 11.88 4.14 -11.22
C MET A 21 13.00 4.83 -10.45
N LEU A 22 14.23 4.71 -10.94
CA LEU A 22 15.39 5.40 -10.36
C LEU A 22 15.35 6.89 -10.73
N HIS A 23 14.94 7.75 -9.80
CA HIS A 23 14.91 9.21 -9.97
C HIS A 23 15.28 9.92 -8.67
N ASN A 24 15.50 11.24 -8.68
CA ASN A 24 15.62 12.00 -7.44
C ASN A 24 14.22 12.43 -6.98
N ASP A 25 13.77 11.86 -5.87
CA ASP A 25 12.48 12.17 -5.27
C ASP A 25 12.63 13.39 -4.37
N ASN A 26 12.64 14.58 -4.99
CA ASN A 26 12.75 15.87 -4.31
C ASN A 26 11.46 16.22 -3.53
N PHE A 27 10.95 15.31 -2.70
CA PHE A 27 9.77 15.56 -1.89
C PHE A 27 10.09 16.60 -0.79
N VAL A 28 9.06 17.34 -0.37
CA VAL A 28 9.16 18.32 0.71
C VAL A 28 8.15 17.92 1.78
N GLY A 29 8.60 17.78 3.03
CA GLY A 29 7.76 17.26 4.13
C GLY A 29 6.43 17.99 4.30
N LYS A 30 6.40 19.31 4.11
CA LYS A 30 5.16 20.12 4.16
C LYS A 30 4.07 19.72 3.15
N ASP A 31 4.44 19.02 2.08
CA ASP A 31 3.49 18.53 1.06
C ASP A 31 2.93 17.15 1.42
N LEU A 32 3.40 16.55 2.52
CA LEU A 32 2.98 15.23 2.98
C LEU A 32 1.93 15.35 4.06
N GLU A 33 0.87 14.56 3.92
CA GLU A 33 -0.17 14.39 4.92
C GLU A 33 0.00 13.01 5.58
N PRO A 34 -0.01 12.92 6.92
CA PRO A 34 0.07 11.64 7.60
C PRO A 34 -1.27 10.87 7.52
N ILE A 35 -1.19 9.60 7.16
CA ILE A 35 -2.25 8.60 7.28
C ILE A 35 -1.84 7.65 8.39
N ILE A 36 -2.62 7.62 9.46
CA ILE A 36 -2.45 6.70 10.58
C ILE A 36 -3.32 5.47 10.33
N LEU A 37 -2.69 4.33 10.04
CA LEU A 37 -3.37 3.05 9.88
C LEU A 37 -3.34 2.31 11.22
N VAL A 38 -4.52 2.02 11.76
CA VAL A 38 -4.68 1.31 13.03
C VAL A 38 -5.08 -0.14 12.74
N ASP A 39 -4.25 -1.08 13.16
CA ASP A 39 -4.48 -2.53 13.08
C ASP A 39 -4.45 -3.11 14.50
N ASN A 40 -5.61 -3.13 15.15
CA ASN A 40 -5.76 -3.50 16.55
C ASN A 40 -4.86 -2.63 17.44
N GLU A 41 -3.80 -3.21 18.02
CA GLU A 41 -2.84 -2.50 18.86
C GLU A 41 -1.65 -1.92 18.07
N LYS A 42 -1.52 -2.26 16.79
CA LYS A 42 -0.45 -1.76 15.92
C LYS A 42 -0.87 -0.49 15.21
N ILE A 43 0.08 0.44 15.10
CA ILE A 43 -0.09 1.71 14.41
C ILE A 43 1.00 1.83 13.36
N TYR A 44 0.60 2.09 12.11
CA TYR A 44 1.50 2.40 11.01
C TYR A 44 1.28 3.86 10.59
N THR A 45 2.37 4.58 10.33
CA THR A 45 2.30 5.94 9.77
C THR A 45 2.73 5.89 8.31
N VAL A 46 1.78 6.12 7.41
CA VAL A 46 2.02 6.25 5.96
C VAL A 46 1.89 7.72 5.60
N MET A 47 2.82 8.26 4.82
CA MET A 47 2.67 9.63 4.33
C MET A 47 2.06 9.63 2.94
N VAL A 48 1.14 10.55 2.67
CA VAL A 48 0.56 10.74 1.35
C VAL A 48 0.89 12.13 0.82
N LYS A 49 1.36 12.20 -0.43
CA LYS A 49 1.37 13.43 -1.20
C LYS A 49 0.17 13.41 -2.14
N LYS A 50 -0.84 14.23 -1.83
CA LYS A 50 -2.00 14.37 -2.71
C LYS A 50 -1.59 15.03 -4.02
N LYS A 51 -1.87 14.38 -5.14
CA LYS A 51 -1.56 14.93 -6.47
C LYS A 51 -2.61 14.50 -7.46
N TYR A 52 -3.18 15.46 -8.19
CA TYR A 52 -4.08 15.10 -9.28
C TYR A 52 -3.28 14.53 -10.47
N PRO A 53 -3.67 13.37 -11.06
CA PRO A 53 -4.83 12.54 -10.72
C PRO A 53 -4.53 11.34 -9.81
N TYR A 54 -3.28 11.13 -9.37
CA TYR A 54 -2.89 9.99 -8.53
C TYR A 54 -2.07 10.43 -7.33
N ASP A 55 -2.51 9.98 -6.16
CA ASP A 55 -1.78 10.15 -4.91
C ASP A 55 -0.50 9.33 -4.89
N MET A 56 0.46 9.81 -4.11
CA MET A 56 1.74 9.12 -3.88
C MET A 56 1.86 8.75 -2.42
N TYR A 57 2.12 7.48 -2.14
CA TYR A 57 2.24 6.94 -0.79
C TYR A 57 3.70 6.71 -0.46
N TYR A 58 4.11 7.09 0.74
CA TYR A 58 5.47 6.97 1.24
C TYR A 58 5.46 6.17 2.54
N PHE A 59 6.32 5.16 2.61
CA PHE A 59 6.52 4.29 3.76
C PHE A 59 7.93 4.54 4.28
N PHE A 60 8.06 5.23 5.40
CA PHE A 60 9.34 5.54 6.01
C PHE A 60 9.67 4.48 7.05
N GLU A 61 10.80 3.80 6.88
CA GLU A 61 11.26 2.79 7.84
C GLU A 61 12.74 3.03 8.14
N ASN A 62 13.05 3.37 9.40
CA ASN A 62 14.41 3.72 9.80
C ASN A 62 15.00 4.85 8.93
N LYS A 63 16.14 4.57 8.24
CA LYS A 63 16.83 5.52 7.34
C LYS A 63 16.57 5.24 5.86
N LYS A 64 15.44 4.63 5.52
CA LYS A 64 15.02 4.35 4.15
C LYS A 64 13.54 4.63 3.98
N TYR A 65 13.12 4.74 2.73
CA TYR A 65 11.72 4.85 2.40
C TYR A 65 11.39 4.20 1.06
N LEU A 66 10.13 3.81 0.94
CA LEU A 66 9.50 3.37 -0.29
C LEU A 66 8.45 4.40 -0.67
N LYS A 67 8.45 4.82 -1.93
CA LYS A 67 7.40 5.60 -2.56
C LYS A 67 6.68 4.73 -3.59
N ALA A 68 5.35 4.72 -3.55
CA ALA A 68 4.49 3.99 -4.47
C ALA A 68 3.35 4.87 -5.00
N TRP A 69 3.08 4.82 -6.31
CA TRP A 69 1.99 5.58 -6.93
C TRP A 69 1.57 4.96 -8.27
N ASN A 70 0.44 5.40 -8.81
CA ASN A 70 -0.02 4.97 -10.12
C ASN A 70 0.47 5.88 -11.25
N ASP A 71 0.84 5.29 -12.39
CA ASP A 71 1.00 6.02 -13.65
C ASP A 71 -0.37 6.26 -14.33
N LYS A 72 -0.35 6.99 -15.46
CA LYS A 72 -1.56 7.29 -16.26
C LYS A 72 -2.24 6.06 -16.85
N LYS A 73 -1.56 4.91 -16.91
CA LYS A 73 -2.09 3.65 -17.41
C LYS A 73 -2.55 2.74 -16.26
N GLY A 74 -2.47 3.22 -15.01
CA GLY A 74 -2.82 2.47 -13.82
C GLY A 74 -1.78 1.43 -13.41
N ASN A 75 -0.55 1.50 -13.93
CA ASN A 75 0.57 0.68 -13.45
C ASN A 75 1.12 1.26 -12.15
N ILE A 76 1.72 0.41 -11.32
CA ILE A 76 2.36 0.81 -10.08
C ILE A 76 3.81 1.20 -10.37
N LEU A 77 4.17 2.42 -9.99
CA LEU A 77 5.54 2.93 -10.01
C LEU A 77 6.07 2.94 -8.58
N LEU A 78 7.31 2.48 -8.44
CA LEU A 78 8.03 2.40 -7.18
C LEU A 78 9.31 3.18 -7.25
N TYR A 79 9.69 3.72 -6.10
CA TYR A 79 11.00 4.28 -5.88
C TYR A 79 11.42 3.99 -4.44
N TYR A 80 12.64 3.51 -4.25
CA TYR A 80 13.20 3.31 -2.92
C TYR A 80 14.53 4.05 -2.82
N ASN A 81 14.78 4.66 -1.67
CA ASN A 81 16.06 5.30 -1.40
C ASN A 81 16.30 5.38 0.11
N ASN A 82 17.53 5.72 0.48
CA ASN A 82 17.84 6.14 1.83
C ASN A 82 17.23 7.52 2.11
N TRP A 83 16.79 7.70 3.35
CA TRP A 83 16.34 8.97 3.89
C TRP A 83 17.25 9.37 5.05
N SER A 84 17.60 10.65 5.10
CA SER A 84 18.37 11.24 6.19
C SER A 84 17.75 12.55 6.61
N GLY A 85 17.61 12.75 7.92
CA GLY A 85 17.01 13.93 8.51
C GLY A 85 15.66 13.62 9.16
N ASP A 86 15.09 14.63 9.79
CA ASP A 86 13.80 14.55 10.46
C ASP A 86 12.68 14.92 9.49
N LEU A 87 11.62 14.11 9.47
CA LEU A 87 10.42 14.40 8.71
C LEU A 87 9.44 15.20 9.56
N PHE A 88 9.46 16.52 9.42
CA PHE A 88 8.50 17.41 10.07
C PHE A 88 7.32 17.69 9.15
N VAL A 89 6.13 17.28 9.59
CA VAL A 89 4.85 17.58 8.94
C VAL A 89 3.96 18.39 9.89
N ASN A 90 3.17 19.31 9.34
CA ASN A 90 2.23 20.13 10.08
C ASN A 90 0.79 19.98 9.56
N ASN A 91 0.57 19.10 8.59
CA ASN A 91 -0.76 18.80 8.05
C ASN A 91 -1.51 17.89 9.03
N GLU A 92 -2.83 18.03 9.06
CA GLU A 92 -3.71 17.15 9.85
C GLU A 92 -3.61 15.71 9.34
N GLN A 93 -3.65 14.77 10.28
CA GLN A 93 -3.67 13.35 9.96
C GLN A 93 -5.06 12.85 9.60
N THR A 94 -5.12 11.86 8.72
CA THR A 94 -6.29 10.97 8.62
C THR A 94 -6.03 9.69 9.40
N VAL A 95 -7.09 9.09 9.94
CA VAL A 95 -7.00 7.81 10.67
C VAL A 95 -7.88 6.79 9.96
N GLU A 96 -7.32 5.63 9.62
CA GLU A 96 -8.03 4.52 9.00
C GLU A 96 -7.86 3.25 9.83
N HIS A 97 -8.98 2.63 10.21
CA HIS A 97 -8.99 1.37 10.96
C HIS A 97 -8.99 0.17 10.02
N ILE A 98 -7.90 -0.58 10.01
CA ILE A 98 -7.66 -1.72 9.12
C ILE A 98 -7.64 -3.06 9.87
N ASP A 99 -8.22 -3.15 11.06
CA ASP A 99 -8.20 -4.33 11.95
C ASP A 99 -8.75 -5.64 11.33
N LYS A 100 -9.52 -5.50 10.24
CA LYS A 100 -10.16 -6.59 9.50
C LYS A 100 -9.52 -6.83 8.14
N PHE A 101 -8.45 -6.10 7.83
CA PHE A 101 -7.68 -6.32 6.62
C PHE A 101 -6.89 -7.61 6.81
N ASN A 102 -7.21 -8.60 5.97
CA ASN A 102 -6.43 -9.82 5.88
C ASN A 102 -5.82 -9.91 4.49
N TYR A 103 -4.63 -10.48 4.42
CA TYR A 103 -3.99 -10.73 3.14
C TYR A 103 -3.27 -12.08 3.11
N THR A 104 -3.01 -12.56 1.90
CA THR A 104 -2.08 -13.64 1.62
C THR A 104 -1.18 -13.20 0.48
N ALA A 105 0.13 -13.20 0.74
CA ALA A 105 1.15 -12.85 -0.23
C ALA A 105 1.74 -14.13 -0.84
N GLY A 106 1.53 -14.31 -2.15
CA GLY A 106 2.24 -15.28 -2.97
C GLY A 106 3.39 -14.62 -3.72
N SER A 107 4.08 -15.34 -4.60
CA SER A 107 5.26 -14.79 -5.29
C SER A 107 4.96 -13.55 -6.14
N HIS A 108 3.81 -13.49 -6.81
CA HIS A 108 3.44 -12.37 -7.71
C HIS A 108 1.93 -12.04 -7.57
N GLU A 109 1.34 -12.47 -6.46
CA GLU A 109 -0.09 -12.36 -6.21
C GLU A 109 -0.30 -11.90 -4.77
N LEU A 110 -1.12 -10.87 -4.60
CA LEU A 110 -1.60 -10.42 -3.32
C LEU A 110 -3.12 -10.63 -3.27
N VAL A 111 -3.56 -11.50 -2.37
CA VAL A 111 -4.96 -11.71 -2.07
C VAL A 111 -5.31 -10.87 -0.86
N CYS A 112 -6.36 -10.06 -0.95
CA CYS A 112 -6.80 -9.11 0.06
C CYS A 112 -8.27 -9.35 0.39
N GLU A 113 -8.64 -9.26 1.66
CA GLU A 113 -10.04 -9.36 2.11
C GLU A 113 -10.40 -8.15 2.98
N ASN A 114 -11.53 -7.51 2.66
CA ASN A 114 -12.01 -6.33 3.40
C ASN A 114 -13.12 -6.66 4.40
N LYS A 115 -13.58 -5.63 5.11
CA LYS A 115 -14.66 -5.69 6.13
C LYS A 115 -15.99 -6.24 5.61
N GLU A 116 -16.22 -6.15 4.32
CA GLU A 116 -17.46 -6.54 3.63
C GLU A 116 -17.38 -7.96 3.07
N GLY A 117 -16.26 -8.66 3.29
CA GLY A 117 -16.01 -10.01 2.76
C GLY A 117 -15.68 -10.02 1.27
N GLU A 118 -15.36 -8.86 0.69
CA GLU A 118 -14.91 -8.77 -0.68
C GLU A 118 -13.47 -9.28 -0.79
N ARG A 119 -13.29 -10.27 -1.64
CA ARG A 119 -11.98 -10.86 -1.92
C ARG A 119 -11.41 -10.25 -3.18
N LYS A 120 -10.29 -9.53 -3.05
CA LYS A 120 -9.57 -8.92 -4.17
C LYS A 120 -8.27 -9.67 -4.41
N ILE A 121 -8.02 -10.08 -5.64
CA ILE A 121 -6.78 -10.69 -6.07
C ILE A 121 -6.05 -9.71 -6.98
N ILE A 122 -4.85 -9.31 -6.59
CA ILE A 122 -3.97 -8.47 -7.39
C ILE A 122 -2.83 -9.31 -7.92
N LYS A 123 -2.74 -9.45 -9.24
CA LYS A 123 -1.57 -10.04 -9.91
C LYS A 123 -0.59 -8.92 -10.25
N LEU A 124 0.60 -9.00 -9.67
CA LEU A 124 1.67 -8.00 -9.75
C LEU A 124 2.75 -8.50 -10.70
N GLU A 125 2.85 -7.89 -11.88
CA GLU A 125 3.78 -8.28 -12.95
C GLU A 125 4.97 -7.31 -13.00
N GLY A 126 6.20 -7.82 -12.99
CA GLY A 126 7.41 -7.01 -13.13
C GLY A 126 8.24 -6.97 -11.87
N PHE A 127 8.55 -5.77 -11.38
CA PHE A 127 9.38 -5.61 -10.18
C PHE A 127 8.69 -6.20 -8.93
N ASP A 128 9.41 -7.00 -8.15
CA ASP A 128 8.83 -7.72 -7.01
C ASP A 128 8.69 -6.81 -5.77
N ILE A 129 7.51 -6.20 -5.66
CA ILE A 129 7.14 -5.39 -4.50
C ILE A 129 6.77 -6.22 -3.28
N ILE A 130 6.35 -7.48 -3.47
CA ILE A 130 5.96 -8.35 -2.36
C ILE A 130 7.21 -8.72 -1.57
N GLU A 131 8.25 -9.19 -2.26
CA GLU A 131 9.53 -9.49 -1.64
C GLU A 131 10.14 -8.24 -0.97
N MET A 132 10.03 -7.08 -1.62
CA MET A 132 10.49 -5.81 -1.05
C MET A 132 9.73 -5.45 0.24
N ALA A 133 8.41 -5.58 0.28
CA ALA A 133 7.61 -5.29 1.47
C ALA A 133 8.00 -6.21 2.63
N ILE A 134 8.06 -7.53 2.39
CA ILE A 134 8.34 -8.54 3.42
C ILE A 134 9.78 -8.43 3.93
N ASN A 135 10.76 -8.32 3.03
CA ASN A 135 12.17 -8.44 3.39
C ASN A 135 12.84 -7.10 3.69
N GLN A 136 12.34 -5.99 3.11
CA GLN A 136 12.97 -4.68 3.21
C GLN A 136 12.11 -3.65 3.94
N PHE A 137 10.82 -3.87 4.14
CA PHE A 137 9.94 -2.94 4.85
C PHE A 137 9.02 -3.70 5.81
N SER A 138 9.58 -4.65 6.55
CA SER A 138 8.83 -5.60 7.38
C SER A 138 7.99 -4.92 8.47
N GLU A 139 8.42 -3.75 8.97
CA GLU A 139 7.65 -2.98 9.96
C GLU A 139 6.42 -2.31 9.32
N HIS A 140 6.45 -2.10 7.99
CA HIS A 140 5.38 -1.48 7.21
C HIS A 140 4.71 -2.45 6.23
N GLU A 141 4.99 -3.76 6.29
CA GLU A 141 4.48 -4.74 5.33
C GLU A 141 2.95 -4.69 5.20
N VAL A 142 2.25 -4.74 6.34
CA VAL A 142 0.78 -4.68 6.41
C VAL A 142 0.25 -3.39 5.79
N ALA A 143 0.89 -2.26 6.09
CA ALA A 143 0.52 -0.96 5.55
C ALA A 143 0.75 -0.89 4.03
N ILE A 144 1.88 -1.40 3.54
CA ILE A 144 2.19 -1.46 2.10
C ILE A 144 1.14 -2.28 1.38
N PHE A 145 0.83 -3.49 1.87
CA PHE A 145 -0.17 -4.35 1.26
C PHE A 145 -1.57 -3.74 1.29
N TYR A 146 -1.97 -3.10 2.39
CA TYR A 146 -3.23 -2.37 2.46
C TYR A 146 -3.33 -1.29 1.38
N ILE A 147 -2.30 -0.46 1.23
CA ILE A 147 -2.25 0.59 0.20
C ILE A 147 -2.29 -0.01 -1.21
N LEU A 148 -1.59 -1.11 -1.47
CA LEU A 148 -1.67 -1.81 -2.75
C LEU A 148 -3.09 -2.31 -3.03
N CYS A 149 -3.73 -2.95 -2.06
CA CYS A 149 -5.07 -3.55 -2.17
C CYS A 149 -6.21 -2.54 -2.37
N TYR A 150 -6.16 -1.38 -1.72
CA TYR A 150 -7.33 -0.51 -1.65
C TYR A 150 -7.11 0.91 -2.17
N LYS A 151 -5.85 1.33 -2.35
CA LYS A 151 -5.54 2.68 -2.84
C LYS A 151 -4.91 2.68 -4.24
N LEU A 152 -4.10 1.67 -4.55
CA LEU A 152 -3.37 1.60 -5.84
C LEU A 152 -3.96 0.60 -6.86
N SER A 153 -4.82 -0.34 -6.44
CA SER A 153 -5.34 -1.38 -7.33
C SER A 153 -6.67 -1.09 -7.99
#